data_AF-A0A5C5FVX7-F1
#
_entry.id   AF-A0A5C5FVX7-F1
#
_cell.length_a   1.000
_cell.length_b   1.000
_cell.length_c   1.000
_cell.angle_alpha   90.00
_cell.angle_beta   90.00
_cell.angle_gamma   90.00
#
_symmetry.space_group_name_H-M   'P 1'
#
loop_
_entity.id
_entity.type
_entity.pdbx_description
1 polymer ?
#
loop_
_entity_poly.entity_id
_entity_poly.type
_entity_poly.pdbx_seq_one_letter_code
_entity_poly.pdbx_strand_id
1 'polypeptide(L)'
;SSSSSLRPATPEELWRHAPPVPYSLPVTTTSARSFAVRDGNVARAYRSLNRTLNENNVRRELKRQERFESPSNKRVRLNSERHRRRFKVAVGKAVSLALRTK
;
A
#
# COMPACT_ATOMS: atom_id res chain seq x y z
N SER A 1 39.86 48.95 10.39
CA SER A 1 39.29 47.88 9.54
C SER A 1 39.59 46.54 10.20
N SER A 2 38.70 46.07 11.07
CA SER A 2 38.95 44.88 11.88
C SER A 2 38.43 43.65 11.14
N SER A 3 39.33 42.77 10.71
CA SER A 3 38.99 41.52 10.04
C SER A 3 38.37 40.56 11.06
N SER A 4 37.04 40.39 10.99
CA SER A 4 36.34 39.34 11.72
C SER A 4 36.75 37.98 11.15
N SER A 5 37.62 37.27 11.86
CA SER A 5 37.99 35.88 11.61
C SER A 5 36.74 34.99 11.69
N LEU A 6 36.31 34.48 10.53
CA LEU A 6 35.21 33.52 10.43
C LEU A 6 35.67 32.17 10.99
N ARG A 7 35.49 31.98 12.30
CA ARG A 7 35.64 30.63 12.88
C ARG A 7 34.49 29.75 12.37
N PRO A 8 34.75 28.51 11.92
CA PRO A 8 33.67 27.60 11.59
C PRO A 8 32.80 27.39 12.81
N ALA A 9 31.47 27.43 12.61
CA ALA A 9 30.50 27.19 13.67
C ALA A 9 30.74 25.80 14.28
N THR A 10 30.67 25.74 15.61
CA THR A 10 30.76 24.47 16.31
C THR A 10 29.51 23.62 15.99
N PRO A 11 29.61 22.28 16.04
CA PRO A 11 28.43 21.44 15.85
C PRO A 11 27.28 21.85 16.77
N GLU A 12 27.57 22.19 18.02
CA GLU A 12 26.58 22.64 19.00
C GLU A 12 25.81 23.90 18.55
N GLU A 13 26.50 24.90 18.00
CA GLU A 13 25.87 26.11 17.45
C GLU A 13 24.97 25.78 16.24
N LEU A 14 25.40 24.84 15.39
CA LEU A 14 24.58 24.35 14.27
C LEU A 14 23.31 23.63 14.78
N TRP A 15 23.43 22.82 15.83
CA TRP A 15 22.29 22.10 16.43
C TRP A 15 21.33 23.02 17.17
N ARG A 16 21.80 24.09 17.82
CA ARG A 16 20.95 25.08 18.51
C ARG A 16 20.00 25.81 17.56
N HIS A 17 20.42 26.05 16.32
CA HIS A 17 19.63 26.74 15.31
C HIS A 17 18.97 25.78 14.30
N ALA A 18 19.17 24.48 14.46
CA ALA A 18 18.50 23.50 13.61
C ALA A 18 16.99 23.55 13.87
N PRO A 19 16.15 23.71 12.83
CA PRO A 19 14.71 23.60 13.00
C PRO A 19 14.37 22.20 13.51
N PRO A 20 13.36 22.03 14.39
CA PRO A 20 12.95 20.71 14.85
C PRO A 20 12.57 19.87 13.63
N VAL A 21 13.26 18.74 13.45
CA VAL A 21 12.92 17.79 12.39
C VAL A 21 11.51 17.29 12.67
N PRO A 22 10.53 17.52 11.78
CA PRO A 22 9.17 17.05 12.02
C PRO A 22 9.20 15.52 12.08
N TYR A 23 8.57 14.97 13.12
CA TYR A 23 8.37 13.53 13.22
C TYR A 23 7.58 13.07 11.98
N SER A 24 8.24 12.30 11.13
CA SER A 24 7.60 11.57 10.04
C SER A 24 7.40 10.13 10.48
N LEU A 25 6.22 9.60 10.20
CA LEU A 25 5.97 8.17 10.42
C LEU A 25 7.00 7.37 9.60
N PRO A 26 7.53 6.25 10.11
CA PRO A 26 8.44 5.41 9.36
C PRO A 26 7.71 4.88 8.12
N VAL A 27 7.97 5.49 6.95
CA VAL A 27 7.46 5.03 5.65
C VAL A 27 8.35 3.88 5.18
N THR A 28 8.29 2.75 5.88
CA THR A 28 8.94 1.52 5.44
C THR A 28 8.03 0.76 4.47
N THR A 29 8.60 -0.15 3.68
CA THR A 29 7.83 -1.06 2.78
C THR A 29 6.78 -1.89 3.51
N THR A 30 6.90 -2.01 4.84
CA THR A 30 5.98 -2.76 5.71
C THR A 30 4.96 -1.87 6.41
N SER A 31 5.14 -0.54 6.42
CA SER A 31 4.28 0.40 7.15
C SER A 31 2.78 0.27 6.78
N ALA A 32 2.48 0.07 5.49
CA ALA A 32 1.11 -0.18 5.01
C ALA A 32 0.54 -1.60 5.28
N ARG A 33 1.35 -2.49 5.86
CA ARG A 33 1.00 -3.89 6.21
C ARG A 33 1.11 -4.15 7.72
N SER A 34 1.27 -3.10 8.51
CA SER A 34 1.33 -3.15 9.98
C SER A 34 -0.02 -2.78 10.58
N PHE A 35 -0.52 -3.59 11.52
CA PHE A 35 -1.78 -3.35 12.22
C PHE A 35 -1.56 -3.43 13.73
N ALA A 36 -1.94 -2.38 14.45
CA ALA A 36 -1.90 -2.37 15.91
C ALA A 36 -2.95 -3.33 16.48
N VAL A 37 -2.55 -4.13 17.46
CA VAL A 37 -3.47 -4.92 18.28
C VAL A 37 -4.11 -3.99 19.29
N ARG A 38 -5.44 -3.92 19.31
CA ARG A 38 -6.22 -3.16 20.29
C ARG A 38 -6.93 -4.13 21.23
N ASP A 39 -7.01 -3.76 22.50
CA ASP A 39 -7.77 -4.51 23.53
C ASP A 39 -7.31 -5.97 23.68
N GLY A 40 -6.03 -6.26 23.40
CA GLY A 40 -5.47 -7.62 23.39
C GLY A 40 -6.03 -8.54 22.29
N ASN A 41 -6.91 -8.05 21.41
CA ASN A 41 -7.60 -8.88 20.42
C ASN A 41 -6.76 -9.06 19.14
N VAL A 42 -5.80 -9.97 19.21
CA VAL A 42 -4.91 -10.32 18.09
C VAL A 42 -5.69 -10.88 16.90
N ALA A 43 -6.73 -11.69 17.15
CA ALA A 43 -7.53 -12.30 16.09
C ALA A 43 -8.25 -11.26 15.21
N ARG A 44 -8.73 -10.17 15.80
CA ARG A 44 -9.34 -9.06 15.06
C ARG A 44 -8.29 -8.34 14.21
N ALA A 45 -7.15 -7.99 14.79
CA ALA A 45 -6.06 -7.33 14.05
C ALA A 45 -5.58 -8.18 12.86
N TYR A 46 -5.44 -9.50 13.07
CA TYR A 46 -5.04 -10.44 12.02
C TYR A 46 -6.08 -10.55 10.89
N ARG A 47 -7.38 -10.57 11.21
CA ARG A 47 -8.46 -10.54 10.19
C ARG A 47 -8.41 -9.26 9.37
N SER A 48 -8.21 -8.10 10.01
CA SER A 48 -8.07 -6.81 9.32
C SER A 48 -6.84 -6.76 8.41
N LEU A 49 -5.71 -7.29 8.88
CA LEU A 49 -4.51 -7.44 8.07
C LEU A 49 -4.79 -8.33 6.84
N ASN A 50 -5.38 -9.51 7.05
CA ASN A 50 -5.71 -10.43 5.96
C ASN A 50 -6.64 -9.83 4.92
N ARG A 51 -7.66 -9.08 5.36
CA ARG A 51 -8.55 -8.35 4.47
C ARG A 51 -7.77 -7.35 3.62
N THR A 52 -6.92 -6.54 4.25
CA THR A 52 -6.11 -5.51 3.57
C THR A 52 -5.16 -6.12 2.55
N LEU A 53 -4.49 -7.23 2.89
CA LEU A 53 -3.61 -7.94 1.96
C LEU A 53 -4.36 -8.52 0.76
N ASN A 54 -5.60 -8.96 0.95
CA ASN A 54 -6.44 -9.49 -0.11
C ASN A 54 -6.96 -8.38 -1.03
N GLU A 55 -7.43 -7.26 -0.46
CA GLU A 55 -7.90 -6.08 -1.21
C GLU A 55 -6.78 -5.50 -2.10
N ASN A 56 -5.56 -5.42 -1.56
CA ASN A 56 -4.37 -4.99 -2.29
C ASN A 56 -3.77 -6.07 -3.21
N ASN A 57 -4.39 -7.26 -3.30
CA ASN A 57 -3.95 -8.39 -4.13
C ASN A 57 -2.50 -8.86 -3.89
N VAL A 58 -1.93 -8.60 -2.71
CA VAL A 58 -0.51 -8.86 -2.40
C VAL A 58 -0.15 -10.32 -2.62
N ARG A 59 -0.95 -11.26 -2.08
CA ARG A 59 -0.70 -12.70 -2.20
C ARG A 59 -0.75 -13.21 -3.64
N ARG A 60 -1.71 -12.72 -4.42
CA ARG A 60 -1.87 -13.12 -5.82
C ARG A 60 -0.70 -12.64 -6.65
N GLU A 61 -0.20 -11.44 -6.36
CA GLU A 61 0.97 -10.89 -7.05
C GLU A 61 2.24 -11.63 -6.67
N LEU A 62 2.47 -11.91 -5.38
CA LEU A 62 3.59 -12.75 -4.93
C LEU A 62 3.60 -14.09 -5.66
N LYS A 63 2.45 -14.78 -5.72
CA LYS A 63 2.32 -16.07 -6.41
C LYS A 63 2.65 -15.98 -7.91
N ARG A 64 2.33 -14.85 -8.55
CA ARG A 64 2.65 -14.62 -9.97
C ARG A 64 4.12 -14.34 -10.19
N GLN A 65 4.78 -13.68 -9.24
CA GLN A 65 6.19 -13.34 -9.31
C GLN A 65 7.11 -14.54 -9.07
N GLU A 66 6.61 -15.64 -8.49
CA GLU A 66 7.38 -16.88 -8.30
C GLU A 66 7.94 -17.46 -9.61
N ARG A 67 7.32 -17.19 -10.77
CA ARG A 67 7.75 -17.68 -12.08
C ARG A 67 7.62 -16.59 -13.13
N PHE A 68 8.54 -16.60 -14.10
CA PHE A 68 8.45 -15.68 -15.22
C PHE A 68 7.22 -15.98 -16.10
N GLU A 69 6.37 -14.97 -16.27
CA GLU A 69 5.27 -14.97 -17.25
C GLU A 69 5.70 -14.12 -18.45
N SER A 70 5.71 -14.71 -19.65
CA SER A 70 6.05 -13.97 -20.87
C SER A 70 5.08 -12.79 -21.09
N PRO A 71 5.54 -11.67 -21.69
CA PRO A 71 4.68 -10.51 -21.91
C PRO A 71 3.41 -10.81 -22.71
N SER A 72 3.48 -11.74 -23.68
CA SER A 72 2.31 -12.18 -24.46
C SER A 72 1.28 -12.88 -23.58
N ASN A 73 1.71 -13.86 -22.77
CA ASN A 73 0.82 -14.59 -21.86
C ASN A 73 0.19 -13.64 -20.83
N LYS A 74 0.96 -12.68 -20.31
CA LYS A 74 0.48 -11.64 -19.41
C LYS A 74 -0.64 -10.81 -20.05
N ARG A 75 -0.52 -10.42 -21.31
CA ARG A 75 -1.56 -9.68 -22.06
C ARG A 75 -2.84 -10.50 -22.21
N VAL A 76 -2.72 -11.75 -22.62
CA VAL A 76 -3.86 -12.67 -22.77
C VAL A 76 -4.59 -12.85 -21.44
N ARG A 77 -3.83 -13.10 -20.36
CA ARG A 77 -4.38 -13.23 -19.01
C ARG A 77 -5.12 -11.97 -18.55
N LEU A 78 -4.50 -10.80 -18.68
CA LEU A 78 -5.11 -9.52 -18.25
C LEU A 78 -6.38 -9.20 -19.05
N ASN A 79 -6.41 -9.48 -20.34
CA ASN A 79 -7.61 -9.30 -21.16
C ASN A 79 -8.74 -10.24 -20.69
N SER A 80 -8.42 -11.52 -20.51
CA SER A 80 -9.36 -12.54 -20.03
C SER A 80 -9.92 -12.22 -18.64
N GLU A 81 -9.07 -11.78 -17.70
CA GLU A 81 -9.50 -11.32 -16.37
C GLU A 81 -10.43 -10.11 -16.44
N ARG A 82 -10.11 -9.12 -17.29
CA ARG A 82 -10.94 -7.94 -17.48
C ARG A 82 -12.31 -8.31 -18.05
N HIS A 83 -12.34 -9.18 -19.04
CA HIS A 83 -13.58 -9.69 -19.62
C HIS A 83 -14.44 -10.37 -18.56
N ARG A 84 -13.90 -11.33 -17.79
CA ARG A 84 -14.64 -12.00 -16.71
C ARG A 84 -15.17 -11.03 -15.66
N ARG A 85 -14.39 -10.02 -15.26
CA ARG A 85 -14.84 -9.00 -14.31
C ARG A 85 -16.03 -8.19 -14.85
N ARG A 86 -15.93 -7.71 -16.10
CA ARG A 86 -17.01 -6.96 -16.76
C ARG A 86 -18.27 -7.82 -16.92
N PHE A 87 -18.11 -9.06 -17.35
CA PHE A 87 -19.19 -10.02 -17.51
C PHE A 87 -19.91 -10.26 -16.18
N LYS A 88 -19.18 -10.54 -15.09
CA LYS A 88 -19.76 -10.72 -13.75
C LYS A 88 -20.61 -9.52 -13.32
N VAL A 89 -20.11 -8.30 -13.54
CA VAL A 89 -20.84 -7.06 -13.21
C VAL A 89 -22.10 -6.92 -14.05
N ALA A 90 -22.01 -7.16 -15.36
CA ALA A 90 -23.16 -7.06 -16.27
C ALA A 90 -24.26 -8.07 -15.91
N VAL A 91 -23.88 -9.34 -15.68
CA VAL A 91 -24.81 -10.40 -15.26
C VAL A 91 -25.44 -10.06 -13.91
N GLY A 92 -24.66 -9.58 -12.94
CA GLY A 92 -25.19 -9.17 -11.64
C GLY A 92 -26.25 -8.06 -11.75
N LYS A 93 -26.04 -7.08 -12.64
CA LYS A 93 -27.02 -6.02 -12.91
C LYS A 93 -28.29 -6.56 -13.57
N ALA A 94 -28.15 -7.45 -14.56
CA ALA A 94 -29.29 -8.05 -15.24
C ALA A 94 -30.15 -8.88 -14.28
N VAL A 95 -29.52 -9.71 -13.45
CA VAL A 95 -30.22 -10.52 -12.43
C VAL A 95 -30.91 -9.63 -11.39
N SER A 96 -30.23 -8.60 -10.88
CA SER A 96 -30.82 -7.66 -9.91
C SER A 96 -32.01 -6.91 -10.49
N LEU A 97 -31.97 -6.55 -11.77
CA LEU A 97 -33.12 -5.95 -12.47
C LEU A 97 -34.28 -6.93 -12.56
N ALA A 98 -34.02 -8.16 -13.04
CA ALA A 98 -35.03 -9.19 -13.18
C ALA A 98 -35.72 -9.54 -11.85
N LEU A 99 -34.95 -9.59 -10.75
CA LEU A 99 -35.48 -9.81 -9.40
C LEU A 99 -36.34 -8.66 -8.88
N ARG A 100 -36.09 -7.42 -9.32
CA ARG A 100 -36.86 -6.25 -8.91
C ARG A 100 -38.18 -6.11 -9.68
N THR A 101 -38.18 -6.53 -10.93
CA THR A 101 -39.36 -6.45 -11.82
C THR A 101 -40.31 -7.63 -11.68
N LYS A 102 -39.96 -8.62 -10.86
CA LYS A 102 -40.76 -9.80 -10.56
C LYS A 102 -41.55 -9.57 -9.28
#